data_AF-A0A952H1K6-F1
#
_entry.id   AF-A0A952H1K6-F1
#
_cell.length_a   1.000
_cell.length_b   1.000
_cell.length_c   1.000
_cell.angle_alpha   90.00
_cell.angle_beta   90.00
_cell.angle_gamma   90.00
#
_symmetry.space_group_name_H-M   'P 1'
#
loop_
_entity.id
_entity.type
_entity.pdbx_description
1 polymer ?
#
loop_
_entity_poly.entity_id
_entity_poly.type
_entity_poly.pdbx_seq_one_letter_code
_entity_poly.pdbx_strand_id
1 'polypeptide(L)' 'MTDELNTILTMLQKACPASALISFDFDGELHVHLDVRNREEVMLIQATLPLLGMGLFKNVSLGGTPHRPFYHRITALVAR' A
#
# COMPACT_ATOMS: atom_id res chain seq x y z
N MET A 1 -2.65 -19.31 1.47
CA MET A 1 -3.16 -17.92 1.47
C MET A 1 -2.50 -17.06 2.54
N THR A 2 -2.44 -17.48 3.81
CA THR A 2 -1.84 -16.67 4.89
C THR A 2 -0.35 -16.38 4.68
N ASP A 3 0.44 -17.34 4.18
CA ASP A 3 1.89 -17.17 4.00
C ASP A 3 2.25 -16.16 2.90
N GLU A 4 1.45 -16.14 1.83
CA GLU A 4 1.60 -15.18 0.74
C GLU A 4 1.25 -13.76 1.22
N LEU A 5 0.14 -13.61 1.94
CA LEU A 5 -0.27 -12.33 2.52
C LEU A 5 0.78 -11.80 3.51
N ASN A 6 1.37 -12.69 4.33
CA ASN A 6 2.46 -12.35 5.24
C ASN A 6 3.73 -11.92 4.50
N THR A 7 4.02 -12.56 3.37
CA THR A 7 5.16 -12.18 2.50
C THR A 7 4.95 -10.79 1.91
N ILE A 8 3.75 -10.52 1.40
CA ILE A 8 3.37 -9.20 0.86
C ILE A 8 3.45 -8.13 1.96
N LEU A 9 2.88 -8.40 3.13
CA LEU A 9 2.94 -7.51 4.29
C LEU A 9 4.39 -7.20 4.68
N THR A 10 5.24 -8.23 4.77
CA THR A 10 6.67 -8.06 5.10
C THR A 10 7.39 -7.20 4.06
N MET A 11 7.07 -7.37 2.78
CA MET A 11 7.63 -6.56 1.69
C MET A 11 7.22 -5.08 1.84
N LEU A 12 5.95 -4.83 2.11
CA LEU A 12 5.41 -3.48 2.29
C LEU A 12 5.98 -2.81 3.55
N GLN A 13 6.10 -3.54 4.65
CA GLN A 13 6.71 -3.03 5.90
C GLN A 13 8.17 -2.61 5.72
N LYS A 14 8.92 -3.28 4.83
CA LYS A 14 10.30 -2.91 4.50
C LYS A 14 10.39 -1.68 3.59
N ALA A 15 9.39 -1.46 2.74
CA ALA A 15 9.37 -0.37 1.77
C ALA A 15 8.69 0.91 2.29
N CYS A 16 7.84 0.79 3.30
CA CYS A 16 7.10 1.91 3.87
C CYS A 16 7.76 2.45 5.14
N PRO A 17 7.52 3.72 5.50
CA PRO A 17 7.86 4.26 6.82
C PRO A 17 7.22 3.42 7.94
N ALA A 18 7.89 3.34 9.10
CA ALA A 18 7.39 2.59 10.26
C ALA A 18 6.05 3.13 10.81
N SER A 19 5.71 4.39 10.51
CA SER A 19 4.46 5.05 10.88
C SER A 19 3.29 4.74 9.93
N ALA A 20 3.56 4.10 8.78
CA ALA A 20 2.54 3.79 7.78
C ALA A 20 1.58 2.71 8.30
N LEU A 21 0.28 2.92 8.10
CA LEU A 21 -0.72 1.91 8.41
C LEU A 21 -1.02 1.12 7.14
N ILE A 22 -0.80 -0.19 7.21
CA ILE A 22 -1.01 -1.11 6.08
C ILE A 22 -2.29 -1.89 6.37
N SER A 23 -3.21 -1.90 5.40
CA SER A 23 -4.42 -2.71 5.45
C SER A 23 -4.68 -3.35 4.08
N PHE A 24 -5.37 -4.48 4.11
CA PHE A 24 -5.79 -5.20 2.91
C PHE A 24 -7.32 -5.21 2.85
N ASP A 25 -7.85 -5.12 1.65
CA ASP A 25 -9.27 -5.26 1.37
C ASP A 25 -9.47 -6.23 0.20
N PHE A 26 -10.57 -6.99 0.22
CA PHE A 26 -10.89 -7.94 -0.83
C PHE A 26 -12.33 -7.77 -1.29
N ASP A 27 -12.49 -7.27 -2.52
CA ASP A 27 -13.76 -6.98 -3.17
C ASP A 27 -13.93 -7.76 -4.50
N GLY A 28 -13.25 -8.90 -4.59
CA GLY A 28 -13.06 -9.67 -5.82
C GLY A 28 -11.61 -9.63 -6.30
N GLU A 29 -10.93 -8.53 -6.00
CA GLU A 29 -9.49 -8.36 -6.16
C GLU A 29 -8.82 -7.99 -4.82
N LEU A 30 -7.54 -8.32 -4.66
CA LEU A 30 -6.81 -7.98 -3.44
C LEU A 30 -6.25 -6.57 -3.56
N HIS A 31 -6.78 -5.66 -2.75
CA HIS A 31 -6.31 -4.29 -2.64
C HIS A 31 -5.43 -4.14 -1.41
N VAL A 32 -4.40 -3.31 -1.52
CA VAL A 32 -3.63 -2.82 -0.39
C VAL A 32 -3.86 -1.32 -0.23
N HIS A 33 -4.03 -0.89 1.01
CA HIS A 33 -4.07 0.52 1.40
C HIS A 33 -2.90 0.84 2.32
N LEU A 34 -2.18 1.90 1.98
CA LEU A 34 -1.07 2.45 2.73
C LEU A 34 -1.45 3.86 3.17
N ASP A 35 -1.73 4.04 4.45
CA ASP A 35 -2.05 5.34 5.02
C ASP A 35 -0.81 5.97 5.65
N VAL A 36 -0.39 7.13 5.12
CA VAL A 36 0.76 7.90 5.61
C VAL A 36 0.38 9.34 5.93
N ARG A 37 1.20 10.04 6.73
CA ARG A 37 0.90 11.41 7.17
C ARG A 37 1.60 12.47 6.33
N ASN A 38 2.80 12.17 5.81
CA ASN A 38 3.57 13.14 5.05
C ASN A 38 3.34 12.97 3.53
N ARG A 39 3.17 14.08 2.80
CA ARG A 39 3.09 14.07 1.35
C ARG A 39 4.38 13.63 0.66
N GLU A 40 5.54 13.86 1.27
CA GLU A 40 6.81 13.35 0.74
C GLU A 40 6.85 11.82 0.80
N GLU A 41 6.36 11.23 1.89
CA GLU A 41 6.20 9.77 2.01
C GLU A 41 5.26 9.23 0.93
N VAL A 42 4.19 9.96 0.61
CA VAL A 42 3.28 9.58 -0.48
C VAL A 42 4.03 9.47 -1.80
N MET A 43 4.80 10.49 -2.18
CA MET A 43 5.54 10.49 -3.45
C MET A 43 6.56 9.34 -3.52
N LEU A 44 7.29 9.09 -2.43
CA LEU A 44 8.25 8.00 -2.35
C LEU A 44 7.58 6.64 -2.52
N ILE A 45 6.46 6.41 -1.83
CA ILE A 45 5.74 5.15 -1.93
C ILE A 45 5.15 4.98 -3.33
N GLN A 46 4.54 6.01 -3.92
CA GLN A 46 3.99 5.93 -5.28
C GLN A 46 5.05 5.59 -6.34
N ALA A 47 6.28 6.09 -6.18
CA ALA A 47 7.39 5.77 -7.06
C ALA A 47 7.95 4.34 -6.84
N THR A 48 7.96 3.88 -5.59
CA THR A 48 8.59 2.61 -5.21
C THR A 48 7.65 1.41 -5.39
N LEU A 49 6.36 1.59 -5.08
CA LEU A 49 5.38 0.52 -5.02
C LEU A 49 5.24 -0.27 -6.34
N PRO A 50 5.18 0.36 -7.53
CA PRO A 50 5.16 -0.37 -8.81
C PRO A 50 6.43 -1.20 -9.10
N LEU A 51 7.55 -0.88 -8.45
CA LEU A 51 8.83 -1.57 -8.63
C LEU A 51 9.00 -2.75 -7.65
N LEU A 52 8.19 -2.80 -6.59
CA LEU A 52 8.24 -3.87 -5.60
C LEU A 52 7.66 -5.17 -6.15
N GLY A 53 8.25 -6.29 -5.70
CA GLY A 53 7.76 -7.63 -6.03
C GLY A 53 7.71 -7.93 -7.54
N MET A 54 8.60 -7.30 -8.33
CA MET A 54 8.60 -7.41 -9.80
C MET A 54 7.30 -6.93 -10.47
N GLY A 55 6.72 -5.82 -9.99
CA GLY A 55 5.47 -5.28 -10.55
C GLY A 55 4.21 -5.91 -9.97
N LEU A 56 4.32 -6.42 -8.74
CA LEU A 56 3.21 -7.04 -8.01
C LEU A 56 2.08 -6.03 -7.74
N PHE A 57 2.42 -4.76 -7.51
CA PHE A 57 1.45 -3.72 -7.20
C PHE A 57 1.12 -2.90 -8.44
N LYS A 58 -0.16 -2.86 -8.81
CA LYS A 58 -0.70 -2.21 -10.01
C LYS A 58 -1.73 -1.14 -9.63
N ASN A 59 -2.11 -0.30 -10.61
CA ASN A 59 -3.16 0.70 -10.47
C ASN A 59 -3.00 1.59 -9.22
N VAL A 60 -1.76 2.02 -8.96
CA VAL A 60 -1.44 2.84 -7.79
C VAL A 60 -2.17 4.18 -7.87
N SER A 61 -2.97 4.49 -6.85
CA SER A 61 -3.77 5.72 -6.78
C SER A 61 -3.66 6.37 -5.41
N LEU A 62 -3.88 7.69 -5.37
CA LEU A 62 -3.91 8.49 -4.14
C LEU A 62 -5.35 8.90 -3.84
N GLY A 63 -5.78 8.73 -2.60
CA GLY A 63 -7.10 9.11 -2.12
C GLY A 63 -7.10 9.60 -0.67
N GLY A 64 -8.29 9.94 -0.18
CA GLY A 64 -8.49 10.27 1.23
C GLY A 64 -8.61 9.00 2.09
N THR A 65 -8.21 9.10 3.35
CA THR A 65 -8.41 8.03 4.31
C THR A 65 -9.76 8.22 5.04
N PRO A 66 -10.70 7.25 4.97
CA PRO A 66 -11.98 7.35 5.68
C PRO A 66 -11.77 7.57 7.18
N HIS A 67 -12.52 8.52 7.76
CA HIS A 67 -12.45 8.88 9.18
C HIS A 67 -11.07 9.36 9.69
N ARG A 68 -10.09 9.63 8.80
CA ARG A 68 -8.73 10.03 9.16
C ARG A 68 -8.23 11.17 8.26
N PRO A 69 -8.65 12.43 8.49
CA PRO A 69 -8.40 13.55 7.59
C PRO A 69 -6.92 13.96 7.47
N PHE A 70 -6.07 13.55 8.41
CA PHE A 70 -4.62 13.83 8.42
C PHE A 70 -3.78 12.71 7.80
N TYR A 71 -4.42 11.71 7.21
CA TYR A 71 -3.75 10.66 6.48
C TYR A 71 -4.05 10.77 4.98
N HIS A 72 -3.08 10.32 4.21
CA HIS A 72 -3.15 10.16 2.77
C HIS A 72 -3.13 8.67 2.47
N ARG A 73 -4.14 8.19 1.74
CA ARG A 73 -4.25 6.78 1.39
C ARG A 73 -3.70 6.54 0.00
N ILE A 74 -2.69 5.70 -0.09
CA ILE A 74 -2.27 5.11 -1.36
C ILE A 74 -2.96 3.75 -1.49
N THR A 75 -3.62 3.50 -2.61
CA THR A 75 -4.26 2.22 -2.92
C THR A 75 -3.57 1.58 -4.11
N ALA A 76 -3.34 0.28 -4.04
CA ALA A 76 -2.84 -0.51 -5.17
C ALA A 76 -3.52 -1.87 -5.23
N LEU A 77 -3.65 -2.39 -6.45
CA LEU A 77 -4.08 -3.75 -6.74
C LEU A 77 -2.88 -4.70 -6.61
N VAL A 78 -3.04 -5.81 -5.90
CA VAL A 78 -2.04 -6.89 -5.84
C VAL A 78 -2.32 -7.87 -6.98
N ALA A 79 -1.37 -8.01 -7.90
CA ALA A 79 -1.44 -8.99 -8.97
C ALA A 79 -1.42 -10.43 -8.40
N ARG A 80 -2.23 -11.31 -8.99
CA ARG A 80 -2.21 -12.75 -8.71
C ARG A 80 -1.10 -13.46 -9.47
#